data_AF-A0A963H959-F1
#
_entry.id   AF-A0A963H959-F1
#
_cell.length_a   1.000
_cell.length_b   1.000
_cell.length_c   1.000
_cell.angle_alpha   90.00
_cell.angle_beta   90.00
_cell.angle_gamma   90.00
#
_symmetry.space_group_name_H-M   'P 1'
#
loop_
_entity.id
_entity.type
_entity.pdbx_description
1 polymer ?
#
loop_
_entity_poly.entity_id
_entity_poly.type
_entity_poly.pdbx_seq_one_letter_code
_entity_poly.pdbx_strand_id
1 'polypeptide(L)'
;FLGACIRCGMCVRDCPYNILELARPESPIATGTPYFTARTGPCEMCEDIPCVKACPTGALDHSLTDINASKMGLAVLADQETCLNFLGLRCDVCYRVCPLIDQAITLELRPNTRTGRHAMFIPTVHSERCTGCGKCEKACVTEEASIRVLPAELVKGSLGEHYRLGWEEKSKAGGHSLVEDKGLIDLPDRLPEGMKLEGHFDPGSDPLPAGMPGNAPANVVPSLPPGLGGPGAPAGAPRGGSPSEAAR
;
A
#
# COMPACT_ATOMS: atom_id res chain seq x y z
N PHE A 1 3.57 0.29 26.02
CA PHE A 1 2.60 -0.01 27.09
C PHE A 1 3.11 -1.02 28.12
N LEU A 2 3.35 -2.29 27.75
CA LEU A 2 3.63 -3.39 28.70
C LEU A 2 4.84 -3.15 29.63
N GLY A 3 5.86 -2.42 29.20
CA GLY A 3 7.03 -2.10 30.03
C GLY A 3 6.80 -1.01 31.09
N ALA A 4 5.80 -0.13 30.90
CA ALA A 4 5.53 1.01 31.79
C ALA A 4 4.36 0.76 32.75
N CYS A 5 3.53 -0.26 32.48
CA CYS A 5 2.38 -0.60 33.30
C CYS A 5 2.80 -1.37 34.57
N ILE A 6 2.58 -0.76 35.73
CA ILE A 6 2.83 -1.40 37.04
C ILE A 6 1.67 -2.29 37.52
N ARG A 7 0.65 -2.52 36.68
CA ARG A 7 -0.48 -3.42 36.95
C ARG A 7 -1.29 -3.03 38.21
N CYS A 8 -1.40 -1.74 38.50
CA CYS A 8 -2.10 -1.22 39.69
C CYS A 8 -3.63 -1.30 39.61
N GLY A 9 -4.22 -1.53 38.43
CA GLY A 9 -5.67 -1.65 38.25
C GLY A 9 -6.48 -0.35 38.38
N MET A 10 -5.84 0.81 38.54
CA MET A 10 -6.57 2.08 38.70
C MET A 10 -7.40 2.44 37.46
N CYS A 11 -6.89 2.18 36.26
CA CYS A 11 -7.64 2.37 35.01
C CYS A 11 -8.88 1.48 34.90
N VAL A 12 -8.85 0.28 35.48
CA VAL A 12 -10.00 -0.66 35.53
C VAL A 12 -11.06 -0.13 36.47
N ARG A 13 -10.67 0.30 37.67
CA ARG A 13 -11.57 0.87 38.67
C ARG A 13 -12.24 2.16 38.19
N ASP A 14 -11.49 3.03 37.51
CA ASP A 14 -11.98 4.35 37.10
C ASP A 14 -12.64 4.31 35.71
N CYS A 15 -12.83 3.13 35.11
CA CYS A 15 -13.62 2.97 33.89
C CYS A 15 -15.12 3.02 34.22
N PRO A 16 -15.87 4.07 33.81
CA PRO A 16 -17.26 4.25 34.22
C PRO A 16 -18.20 3.16 33.69
N TYR A 17 -17.81 2.49 32.61
CA TYR A 17 -18.59 1.43 31.98
C TYR A 17 -18.15 0.01 32.41
N ASN A 18 -17.15 -0.13 33.30
CA ASN A 18 -16.62 -1.42 33.77
C ASN A 18 -16.23 -2.38 32.62
N ILE A 19 -15.59 -1.84 31.59
CA ILE A 19 -15.24 -2.58 30.35
C ILE A 19 -13.85 -3.19 30.43
N LEU A 20 -12.96 -2.58 31.20
CA LEU A 20 -11.60 -3.05 31.38
C LEU A 20 -11.57 -4.15 32.44
N GLU A 21 -10.81 -5.20 32.19
CA GLU A 21 -10.56 -6.31 33.11
C GLU A 21 -9.04 -6.50 33.28
N LEU A 22 -8.64 -7.04 34.42
CA LEU A 22 -7.25 -7.44 34.64
C LEU A 22 -7.05 -8.88 34.16
N ALA A 23 -6.03 -9.09 33.34
CA ALA A 23 -5.64 -10.41 32.87
C ALA A 23 -5.35 -11.35 34.05
N ARG A 24 -5.96 -12.53 34.02
CA ARG A 24 -5.71 -13.60 34.99
C ARG A 24 -4.55 -14.47 34.52
N PRO A 25 -3.95 -15.32 35.37
CA PRO A 25 -2.86 -16.21 34.96
C PRO A 25 -3.19 -17.12 33.77
N GLU A 26 -4.47 -17.49 33.60
CA GLU A 26 -4.98 -18.28 32.49
C GLU A 26 -5.23 -17.49 31.19
N SER A 27 -5.14 -16.16 31.24
CA SER A 27 -5.37 -15.30 30.08
C SER A 27 -4.18 -15.34 29.10
N PRO A 28 -4.41 -15.12 27.79
CA PRO A 28 -3.35 -15.12 26.77
C PRO A 28 -2.44 -13.88 26.83
N ILE A 29 -2.62 -13.04 27.84
CA ILE A 29 -1.97 -11.74 28.05
C ILE A 29 -1.33 -11.76 29.43
N ALA A 30 -0.21 -11.05 29.58
CA ALA A 30 0.54 -11.06 30.83
C ALA A 30 -0.37 -10.71 32.03
N THR A 31 -0.32 -11.53 33.07
CA THR A 31 -1.13 -11.39 34.29
C THR A 31 -1.11 -9.95 34.84
N GLY A 32 -2.26 -9.45 35.25
CA GLY A 32 -2.46 -8.10 35.78
C GLY A 32 -2.42 -6.98 34.74
N THR A 33 -2.23 -7.30 33.45
CA THR A 33 -2.34 -6.31 32.38
C THR A 33 -3.82 -5.98 32.14
N PRO A 34 -4.21 -4.69 32.14
CA PRO A 34 -5.58 -4.31 31.82
C PRO A 34 -5.85 -4.54 30.33
N TYR A 35 -7.01 -5.11 30.01
CA TYR A 35 -7.47 -5.34 28.64
C TYR A 35 -8.99 -5.22 28.57
N PHE A 36 -9.56 -5.16 27.37
CA PHE A 36 -10.98 -5.34 27.15
C PHE A 36 -11.21 -6.31 26.00
N THR A 37 -12.38 -6.94 25.97
CA THR A 37 -12.80 -7.80 24.87
C THR A 37 -13.77 -7.03 24.00
N ALA A 38 -13.31 -6.59 22.83
CA ALA A 38 -14.08 -5.71 21.93
C ALA A 38 -15.47 -6.27 21.59
N ARG A 39 -15.61 -7.59 21.43
CA ARG A 39 -16.90 -8.26 21.16
C ARG A 39 -17.95 -8.09 22.26
N THR A 40 -17.55 -8.12 23.54
CA THR A 40 -18.49 -8.02 24.68
C THR A 40 -18.64 -6.57 25.16
N GLY A 41 -17.52 -5.88 25.30
CA GLY A 41 -17.42 -4.49 25.77
C GLY A 41 -16.30 -3.75 25.06
N PRO A 42 -16.61 -2.91 24.05
CA PRO A 42 -15.63 -2.03 23.41
C PRO A 42 -15.42 -0.76 24.24
N CYS A 43 -14.32 -0.05 24.02
CA CYS A 43 -14.14 1.27 24.61
C CYS A 43 -15.27 2.22 24.17
N GLU A 44 -15.94 2.85 25.14
CA GLU A 44 -17.03 3.78 24.88
C GLU A 44 -16.58 5.18 24.45
N MET A 45 -15.27 5.44 24.40
CA MET A 45 -14.67 6.72 23.97
C MET A 45 -15.08 7.89 24.87
N CYS A 46 -14.86 7.77 26.18
CA CYS A 46 -15.19 8.80 27.18
C CYS A 46 -14.42 10.11 26.90
N GLU A 47 -15.12 11.25 26.88
CA GLU A 47 -14.52 12.57 26.60
C GLU A 47 -13.54 13.02 27.70
N ASP A 48 -13.80 12.64 28.95
CA ASP A 48 -13.01 13.03 30.12
C ASP A 48 -11.81 12.10 30.39
N ILE A 49 -11.69 11.01 29.63
CA ILE A 49 -10.61 10.02 29.65
C ILE A 49 -10.12 9.67 31.08
N PRO A 50 -11.01 9.17 31.96
CA PRO A 50 -10.69 8.97 33.37
C PRO A 50 -9.59 7.90 33.56
N CYS A 51 -9.52 6.91 32.69
CA CYS A 51 -8.52 5.86 32.73
C CYS A 51 -7.07 6.38 32.59
N VAL A 52 -6.86 7.41 31.77
CA VAL A 52 -5.53 8.06 31.59
C VAL A 52 -5.19 8.87 32.84
N LYS A 53 -6.13 9.69 33.33
CA LYS A 53 -5.94 10.51 34.55
C LYS A 53 -5.64 9.68 35.79
N ALA A 54 -6.24 8.50 35.88
CA ALA A 54 -6.04 7.56 36.97
C ALA A 54 -4.70 6.82 36.91
N CYS A 55 -4.01 6.83 35.77
CA CYS A 55 -2.76 6.12 35.62
C CYS A 55 -1.66 6.83 36.43
N PRO A 56 -1.04 6.19 37.44
CA PRO A 56 0.03 6.82 38.19
C PRO A 56 1.37 6.79 37.43
N THR A 57 1.45 6.01 36.34
CA THR A 57 2.63 5.88 35.50
C THR A 57 2.34 6.42 34.10
N GLY A 58 3.38 6.65 33.30
CA GLY A 58 3.23 6.98 31.87
C GLY A 58 2.88 5.78 30.99
N ALA A 59 2.20 4.75 31.52
CA ALA A 59 1.78 3.60 30.71
C ALA A 59 0.71 4.02 29.69
N LEU A 60 -0.19 4.90 30.13
CA LEU A 60 -1.09 5.65 29.27
C LEU A 60 -0.53 7.05 29.09
N ASP A 61 -0.72 7.63 27.91
CA ASP A 61 -0.18 8.96 27.59
C ASP A 61 -1.04 10.06 28.22
N HIS A 62 -0.50 10.76 29.23
CA HIS A 62 -1.19 11.84 29.93
C HIS A 62 -1.33 13.12 29.09
N SER A 63 -0.59 13.24 27.98
CA SER A 63 -0.75 14.35 27.05
C SER A 63 -1.98 14.18 26.14
N LEU A 64 -2.60 13.00 26.14
CA LEU A 64 -3.80 12.72 25.38
C LEU A 64 -5.00 13.51 25.94
N THR A 65 -5.37 14.58 25.24
CA THR A 65 -6.56 15.39 25.56
C THR A 65 -7.80 14.99 24.76
N ASP A 66 -7.60 14.42 23.56
CA ASP A 66 -8.68 13.95 22.68
C ASP A 66 -8.63 12.43 22.57
N ILE A 67 -9.71 11.77 22.99
CA ILE A 67 -9.84 10.32 22.94
C ILE A 67 -9.77 9.76 21.52
N ASN A 68 -10.09 10.58 20.50
CA ASN A 68 -10.00 10.19 19.10
C ASN A 68 -8.57 10.03 18.60
N ALA A 69 -7.58 10.59 19.30
CA ALA A 69 -6.17 10.39 18.99
C ALA A 69 -5.59 9.12 19.66
N SER A 70 -6.37 8.44 20.52
CA SER A 70 -5.91 7.24 21.22
C SER A 70 -5.55 6.10 20.26
N LYS A 71 -4.56 5.28 20.66
CA LYS A 71 -4.10 4.10 19.91
C LYS A 71 -4.09 2.89 20.83
N MET A 72 -5.24 2.21 20.91
CA MET A 72 -5.43 0.99 21.69
C MET A 72 -5.20 -0.28 20.85
N GLY A 73 -5.48 -0.19 19.55
CA GLY A 73 -5.34 -1.30 18.60
C GLY A 73 -5.68 -0.87 17.18
N LEU A 74 -5.81 -1.84 16.29
CA LEU A 74 -6.20 -1.64 14.90
C LEU A 74 -7.35 -2.59 14.57
N ALA A 75 -8.46 -2.04 14.06
CA ALA A 75 -9.52 -2.85 13.49
C ALA A 75 -9.10 -3.35 12.10
N VAL A 76 -9.33 -4.63 11.83
CA VAL A 76 -9.12 -5.22 10.52
C VAL A 76 -10.27 -6.12 10.15
N LEU A 77 -10.61 -6.12 8.87
CA LEU A 77 -11.53 -7.10 8.32
C LEU A 77 -10.81 -8.45 8.23
N ALA A 78 -11.00 -9.27 9.25
CA ALA A 78 -10.32 -10.56 9.41
C ALA A 78 -10.87 -11.62 8.46
N ASP A 79 -12.16 -11.55 8.13
CA ASP A 79 -12.83 -12.50 7.26
C ASP A 79 -13.67 -11.78 6.19
N GLN A 80 -13.20 -11.85 4.95
CA GLN A 80 -13.90 -11.31 3.79
C GLN A 80 -14.98 -12.26 3.26
N GLU A 81 -14.91 -13.56 3.54
CA GLU A 81 -15.85 -14.55 3.01
C GLU A 81 -17.17 -14.52 3.79
N THR A 82 -17.11 -14.26 5.10
CA THR A 82 -18.32 -14.15 5.94
C THR A 82 -18.91 -12.74 5.97
N CYS A 83 -18.14 -11.71 5.61
CA CYS A 83 -18.60 -10.33 5.66
C CYS A 83 -19.81 -10.11 4.72
N LEU A 84 -20.93 -9.64 5.26
CA LEU A 84 -22.17 -9.45 4.49
C LEU A 84 -22.00 -8.55 3.26
N ASN A 85 -21.12 -7.53 3.33
CA ASN A 85 -20.84 -6.66 2.18
C ASN A 85 -20.13 -7.38 1.03
N PHE A 86 -19.24 -8.32 1.34
CA PHE A 86 -18.57 -9.14 0.34
C PHE A 86 -19.52 -10.18 -0.27
N LEU A 87 -20.51 -10.65 0.48
CA LEU A 87 -21.60 -11.48 -0.03
C LEU A 87 -22.59 -10.71 -0.94
N GLY A 88 -22.48 -9.38 -0.97
CA GLY A 88 -23.31 -8.47 -1.76
C GLY A 88 -24.60 -8.03 -1.06
N LEU A 89 -24.70 -8.25 0.26
CA LEU A 89 -25.75 -7.67 1.10
C LEU A 89 -25.33 -6.27 1.53
N ARG A 90 -26.30 -5.38 1.75
CA ARG A 90 -26.02 -4.02 2.22
C ARG A 90 -25.93 -4.00 3.75
N CYS A 91 -24.71 -3.91 4.28
CA CYS A 91 -24.46 -3.76 5.71
C CYS A 91 -23.52 -2.58 5.96
N ASP A 92 -23.95 -1.57 6.70
CA ASP A 92 -23.13 -0.39 7.02
C ASP A 92 -22.97 -0.18 8.54
N VAL A 93 -23.23 -1.23 9.32
CA VAL A 93 -23.25 -1.17 10.79
C VAL A 93 -21.88 -0.81 11.38
N CYS A 94 -20.80 -1.46 10.91
CA CYS A 94 -19.45 -1.17 11.38
C CYS A 94 -18.98 0.25 11.04
N TYR A 95 -19.45 0.79 9.91
CA TYR A 95 -19.17 2.14 9.45
C TYR A 95 -19.94 3.17 10.29
N ARG A 96 -21.25 2.97 10.52
CA ARG A 96 -22.09 3.91 11.27
C ARG A 96 -21.79 3.97 12.76
N VAL A 97 -21.33 2.86 13.37
CA VAL A 97 -20.97 2.84 14.80
C VAL A 97 -19.58 3.44 15.06
N CYS A 98 -18.79 3.69 14.01
CA CYS A 98 -17.45 4.23 14.16
C CYS A 98 -17.53 5.70 14.62
N PRO A 99 -16.86 6.07 15.73
CA PRO A 99 -16.82 7.47 16.16
C PRO A 99 -16.07 8.37 15.17
N LEU A 100 -15.20 7.78 14.34
CA LEU A 100 -14.40 8.46 13.32
C LEU A 100 -14.85 8.04 11.92
N ILE A 101 -16.13 8.27 11.62
CA ILE A 101 -16.72 8.01 10.31
C ILE A 101 -15.97 8.78 9.21
N ASP A 102 -15.84 8.16 8.03
CA ASP A 102 -15.09 8.66 6.88
C ASP A 102 -13.58 8.93 7.09
N GLN A 103 -13.07 8.71 8.30
CA GLN A 103 -11.66 8.89 8.65
C GLN A 103 -11.01 7.55 8.99
N ALA A 104 -11.56 6.83 9.97
CA ALA A 104 -11.05 5.54 10.40
C ALA A 104 -11.64 4.38 9.59
N ILE A 105 -12.89 4.49 9.14
CA ILE A 105 -13.54 3.49 8.29
C ILE A 105 -14.24 4.21 7.15
N THR A 106 -13.99 3.76 5.93
CA THR A 106 -14.67 4.22 4.71
C THR A 106 -15.37 3.04 4.03
N LEU A 107 -16.39 3.32 3.22
CA LEU A 107 -17.04 2.32 2.37
C LEU A 107 -16.58 2.48 0.93
N GLU A 108 -15.75 1.56 0.45
CA GLU A 108 -15.30 1.50 -0.94
C GLU A 108 -16.33 0.82 -1.82
N LEU A 109 -16.70 1.50 -2.91
CA LEU A 109 -17.63 0.98 -3.90
C LEU A 109 -16.90 0.03 -4.85
N ARG A 110 -17.31 -1.24 -4.85
CA ARG A 110 -16.80 -2.25 -5.78
C ARG A 110 -17.94 -2.80 -6.63
N PRO A 111 -17.79 -2.94 -7.96
CA PRO A 111 -18.82 -3.55 -8.78
C PRO A 111 -19.03 -5.02 -8.40
N ASN A 112 -20.28 -5.45 -8.21
CA ASN A 112 -20.58 -6.85 -7.95
C ASN A 112 -20.54 -7.64 -9.26
N THR A 113 -19.49 -8.44 -9.44
CA THR A 113 -19.28 -9.26 -10.65
C THR A 113 -20.37 -10.31 -10.86
N ARG A 114 -21.01 -10.81 -9.78
CA ARG A 114 -22.06 -11.83 -9.85
C ARG A 114 -23.37 -11.29 -10.42
N THR A 115 -23.73 -10.03 -10.11
CA THR A 115 -25.03 -9.45 -10.54
C THR A 115 -24.90 -8.39 -11.63
N GLY A 116 -23.71 -7.81 -11.81
CA GLY A 116 -23.43 -6.80 -12.83
C GLY A 116 -24.21 -5.48 -12.71
N ARG A 117 -25.02 -5.31 -11.65
CA ARG A 117 -25.92 -4.15 -11.47
C ARG A 117 -25.75 -3.43 -10.13
N HIS A 118 -25.37 -4.15 -9.08
CA HIS A 118 -25.23 -3.59 -7.74
C HIS A 118 -23.76 -3.35 -7.40
N ALA A 119 -23.48 -2.30 -6.65
CA ALA A 119 -22.18 -2.10 -6.01
C ALA A 119 -22.17 -2.78 -4.64
N MET A 120 -21.05 -3.41 -4.31
CA MET A 120 -20.69 -3.85 -2.97
C MET A 120 -20.03 -2.68 -2.24
N PHE A 121 -20.37 -2.51 -0.97
CA PHE A 121 -19.85 -1.44 -0.11
C PHE A 121 -18.82 -2.04 0.83
N ILE A 122 -17.58 -2.15 0.38
CA ILE A 122 -16.52 -2.83 1.13
C ILE A 122 -16.01 -1.91 2.24
N PRO A 123 -16.08 -2.34 3.52
CA PRO A 123 -15.54 -1.54 4.62
C PRO A 123 -14.01 -1.60 4.60
N THR A 124 -13.38 -0.45 4.41
CA THR A 124 -11.92 -0.29 4.48
C THR A 124 -11.56 0.46 5.75
N VAL A 125 -10.67 -0.11 6.57
CA VAL A 125 -10.17 0.52 7.79
C VAL A 125 -8.83 1.21 7.53
N HIS A 126 -8.74 2.49 7.90
CA HIS A 126 -7.53 3.30 7.77
C HIS A 126 -6.73 3.30 9.07
N SER A 127 -5.54 2.70 9.04
CA SER A 127 -4.71 2.49 10.23
C SER A 127 -4.23 3.77 10.91
N GLU A 128 -4.10 4.87 10.16
CA GLU A 128 -3.66 6.16 10.69
C GLU A 128 -4.69 6.80 11.62
N ARG A 129 -5.98 6.57 11.37
CA ARG A 129 -7.08 7.18 12.11
C ARG A 129 -7.78 6.21 13.06
N CYS A 130 -7.73 4.91 12.77
CA CYS A 130 -8.30 3.90 13.66
C CYS A 130 -7.67 3.98 15.06
N THR A 131 -8.53 4.04 16.09
CA THR A 131 -8.11 4.05 17.50
C THR A 131 -8.05 2.64 18.10
N GLY A 132 -8.73 1.68 17.47
CA GLY A 132 -8.91 0.33 18.03
C GLY A 132 -9.92 0.27 19.17
N CYS A 133 -10.93 1.15 19.21
CA CYS A 133 -11.93 1.14 20.28
C CYS A 133 -12.81 -0.11 20.35
N GLY A 134 -12.94 -0.89 19.27
CA GLY A 134 -13.73 -2.13 19.26
C GLY A 134 -15.21 -1.99 18.95
N LYS A 135 -15.75 -0.76 18.81
CA LYS A 135 -17.19 -0.55 18.54
C LYS A 135 -17.69 -1.30 17.29
N CYS A 136 -16.85 -1.36 16.25
CA CYS A 136 -17.15 -2.08 15.02
C CYS A 136 -17.23 -3.61 15.19
N GLU A 137 -16.40 -4.21 16.07
CA GLU A 137 -16.39 -5.65 16.34
C GLU A 137 -17.63 -6.08 17.13
N LYS A 138 -18.02 -5.30 18.15
CA LYS A 138 -19.27 -5.54 18.90
C LYS A 138 -20.50 -5.41 18.01
N ALA A 139 -20.53 -4.39 17.16
CA ALA A 139 -21.68 -4.12 16.31
C ALA A 139 -21.78 -5.07 15.10
N CYS A 140 -20.76 -5.88 14.84
CA CYS A 140 -20.77 -6.83 13.74
C CYS A 140 -21.89 -7.87 13.94
N VAL A 141 -22.84 -7.91 13.00
CA VAL A 141 -24.07 -8.72 13.08
C VAL A 141 -23.87 -10.21 12.82
N THR A 142 -22.68 -10.62 12.37
CA THR A 142 -22.33 -12.02 12.17
C THR A 142 -22.11 -12.71 13.53
N GLU A 143 -22.28 -14.03 13.60
CA GLU A 143 -22.12 -14.81 14.85
C GLU A 143 -20.70 -14.69 15.41
N GLU A 144 -19.70 -14.92 14.55
CA GLU A 144 -18.31 -14.54 14.78
C GLU A 144 -18.02 -13.27 13.98
N ALA A 145 -17.38 -12.28 14.62
CA ALA A 145 -17.20 -10.97 14.01
C ALA A 145 -16.23 -11.03 12.81
N SER A 146 -16.69 -10.62 11.63
CA SER A 146 -15.84 -10.54 10.44
C SER A 146 -14.77 -9.44 10.54
N ILE A 147 -15.05 -8.40 11.36
CA ILE A 147 -14.10 -7.33 11.68
C ILE A 147 -13.65 -7.48 13.13
N ARG A 148 -12.33 -7.49 13.35
CA ARG A 148 -11.72 -7.74 14.67
C ARG A 148 -10.70 -6.67 14.99
N VAL A 149 -10.59 -6.30 16.26
CA VAL A 149 -9.55 -5.42 16.77
C VAL A 149 -8.41 -6.25 17.33
N LEU A 150 -7.20 -5.95 16.84
CA LEU A 150 -5.98 -6.63 17.23
C LEU A 150 -4.91 -5.59 17.58
N PRO A 151 -3.86 -5.97 18.33
CA PRO A 151 -2.69 -5.11 18.54
C PRO A 151 -2.11 -4.64 17.21
N ALA A 152 -1.83 -3.34 17.09
CA ALA A 152 -1.35 -2.75 15.84
C ALA A 152 -0.05 -3.40 15.34
N GLU A 153 0.83 -3.83 16.24
CA GLU A 153 2.10 -4.50 15.93
C GLU A 153 1.91 -5.86 15.24
N LEU A 154 0.78 -6.54 15.44
CA LEU A 154 0.50 -7.84 14.83
C LEU A 154 -0.08 -7.72 13.42
N VAL A 155 -0.60 -6.55 13.05
CA VAL A 155 -1.42 -6.41 11.84
C VAL A 155 -0.93 -5.33 10.91
N LYS A 156 -0.33 -4.26 11.43
CA LYS A 156 0.19 -3.17 10.62
C LYS A 156 1.55 -3.58 10.04
N GLY A 157 1.62 -3.72 8.72
CA GLY A 157 2.88 -3.84 8.01
C GLY A 157 3.71 -2.55 8.09
N SER A 158 5.03 -2.67 7.96
CA SER A 158 5.94 -1.53 7.79
C SER A 158 6.66 -1.64 6.44
N LEU A 159 6.80 -0.50 5.77
CA LEU A 159 7.73 -0.39 4.65
C LEU A 159 9.15 -0.36 5.24
N GLY A 160 10.05 -1.19 4.73
CA GLY A 160 11.46 -1.13 5.12
C GLY A 160 12.04 0.25 4.78
N GLU A 161 12.98 0.74 5.58
CA GLU A 161 13.53 2.10 5.47
C GLU A 161 14.17 2.42 4.10
N HIS A 162 14.53 1.38 3.34
CA HIS A 162 15.11 1.50 2.00
C HIS A 162 14.06 1.72 0.90
N TYR A 163 12.78 1.45 1.14
CA TYR A 163 11.71 1.71 0.18
C TYR A 163 11.29 3.17 0.27
N ARG A 164 11.64 3.94 -0.76
CA ARG A 164 11.22 5.33 -0.91
C ARG A 164 10.13 5.40 -1.96
N LEU A 165 8.98 5.97 -1.59
CA LEU A 165 7.88 6.18 -2.50
C LEU A 165 8.19 7.39 -3.39
N GLY A 166 8.45 7.16 -4.67
CA GLY A 166 8.91 8.20 -5.59
C GLY A 166 7.98 9.42 -5.65
N TRP A 167 6.67 9.25 -5.50
CA TRP A 167 5.72 10.37 -5.47
C TRP A 167 5.79 11.19 -4.17
N GLU A 168 6.05 10.56 -3.02
CA GLU A 168 6.24 11.28 -1.75
C GLU A 168 7.55 12.05 -1.76
N GLU A 169 8.61 11.43 -2.27
CA GLU A 169 9.91 12.09 -2.37
C GLU A 169 9.90 13.23 -3.40
N LYS A 170 9.22 13.05 -4.53
CA LYS A 170 8.95 14.12 -5.50
C LYS A 170 8.17 15.26 -4.86
N SER A 171 7.16 14.97 -4.06
CA SER A 171 6.39 15.97 -3.31
C SER A 171 7.29 16.75 -2.34
N LYS A 172 8.15 16.05 -1.58
CA LYS A 172 9.17 16.67 -0.70
C LYS A 172 10.18 17.51 -1.48
N ALA A 173 10.53 17.10 -2.70
CA ALA A 173 11.44 17.81 -3.61
C ALA A 173 10.75 18.92 -4.43
N GLY A 174 9.55 19.37 -4.04
CA GLY A 174 8.86 20.48 -4.69
C GLY A 174 8.28 20.16 -6.07
N GLY A 175 8.05 18.88 -6.37
CA GLY A 175 7.45 18.42 -7.63
C GLY A 175 8.46 17.98 -8.69
N HIS A 176 9.76 18.00 -8.42
CA HIS A 176 10.79 17.47 -9.31
C HIS A 176 10.98 15.97 -9.11
N SER A 177 11.14 15.21 -10.21
CA SER A 177 11.53 13.80 -10.12
C SER A 177 12.90 13.71 -9.44
N LEU A 178 13.07 12.80 -8.47
CA LEU A 178 14.39 12.53 -7.87
C LEU A 178 15.39 11.97 -8.88
N VAL A 179 14.89 11.34 -9.94
CA VAL A 179 15.66 11.04 -11.14
C VAL A 179 15.48 12.25 -12.04
N GLU A 180 16.27 13.29 -11.83
CA GLU A 180 16.32 14.42 -12.76
C GLU A 180 17.02 13.95 -14.05
N ASP A 181 16.52 14.39 -15.20
CA ASP A 181 17.09 14.16 -16.55
C ASP A 181 18.53 14.68 -16.71
N LYS A 182 19.12 15.29 -15.68
CA LYS A 182 20.51 15.76 -15.67
C LYS A 182 21.47 14.58 -15.52
N GLY A 183 21.77 13.97 -16.66
CA GLY A 183 22.79 12.92 -16.78
C GLY A 183 22.23 11.51 -17.02
N LEU A 184 20.93 11.37 -17.31
CA LEU A 184 20.46 10.16 -17.98
C LEU A 184 21.13 10.11 -19.36
N ILE A 185 22.05 9.16 -19.53
CA ILE A 185 22.56 8.83 -20.86
C ILE A 185 21.42 8.10 -21.55
N ASP A 186 20.74 8.79 -22.45
CA ASP A 186 19.78 8.15 -23.33
C ASP A 186 20.55 7.25 -24.32
N LEU A 187 20.30 5.94 -24.26
CA LEU A 187 20.91 4.99 -25.18
C LEU A 187 20.12 5.02 -26.49
N PRO A 188 20.79 4.94 -27.65
CA PRO A 188 20.11 4.99 -28.93
C PRO A 188 19.11 3.83 -29.06
N ASP A 189 17.87 4.18 -29.34
CA ASP A 189 16.82 3.21 -29.62
C ASP A 189 17.13 2.46 -30.93
N ARG A 190 17.08 1.12 -30.88
CA ARG A 190 17.22 0.28 -32.09
C ARG A 190 15.92 0.30 -32.89
N LEU A 191 15.66 1.40 -33.58
CA LEU A 191 14.55 1.53 -34.52
C LEU A 191 14.93 0.93 -35.89
N PRO A 192 13.95 0.41 -36.65
CA PRO A 192 14.14 0.10 -38.06
C PRO A 192 14.58 1.35 -38.84
N GLU A 193 15.41 1.17 -39.87
CA GLU A 193 15.94 2.27 -40.67
C GLU A 193 14.83 3.19 -41.19
N GLY A 194 14.91 4.49 -40.85
CA GLY A 194 14.01 5.54 -41.35
C GLY A 194 12.81 5.89 -40.46
N MET A 195 12.63 5.26 -39.29
CA MET A 195 11.61 5.67 -38.32
C MET A 195 12.18 6.62 -37.26
N LYS A 196 11.49 7.76 -37.04
CA LYS A 196 11.67 8.60 -35.85
C LYS A 196 10.39 8.55 -35.01
N LEU A 197 10.53 8.47 -33.69
CA LEU A 197 9.43 8.60 -32.74
C LEU A 197 9.15 10.10 -32.51
N GLU A 198 7.93 10.54 -32.78
CA GLU A 198 7.54 11.95 -32.53
C GLU A 198 7.59 12.25 -31.02
N GLY A 199 8.32 13.32 -30.65
CA GLY A 199 8.46 13.76 -29.25
C GLY A 199 9.62 13.14 -28.46
N HIS A 200 10.44 12.29 -29.10
CA HIS A 200 11.64 11.71 -28.49
C HIS A 200 12.91 12.44 -28.94
N PHE A 201 13.84 12.73 -28.03
CA PHE A 201 15.15 13.30 -28.33
C PHE A 201 16.19 12.19 -28.34
N ASP A 202 16.70 11.81 -29.52
CA ASP A 202 17.73 10.79 -29.67
C ASP A 202 19.10 11.44 -29.95
N PRO A 203 20.05 11.40 -29.00
CA PRO A 203 21.36 12.04 -29.16
C PRO A 203 22.24 11.40 -30.24
N GLY A 204 21.86 10.25 -30.80
CA GLY A 204 22.55 9.58 -31.90
C GLY A 204 22.11 10.02 -33.31
N SER A 205 20.98 10.72 -33.44
CA SER A 205 20.43 11.11 -34.74
C SER A 205 20.52 12.60 -35.08
N ASP A 206 20.98 13.43 -34.14
CA ASP A 206 21.28 14.85 -34.36
C ASP A 206 22.79 15.13 -34.31
N PRO A 207 23.33 16.00 -35.19
CA PRO A 207 24.75 16.34 -35.17
C PRO A 207 25.12 17.14 -33.91
N LEU A 208 26.20 16.70 -33.24
CA LEU A 208 26.73 17.38 -32.06
C LEU A 208 27.17 18.83 -32.39
N PRO A 209 27.17 19.75 -31.41
CA PRO A 209 27.67 21.12 -31.59
C PRO A 209 29.11 21.15 -32.11
N ALA A 210 29.46 22.20 -32.88
CA ALA A 210 30.80 22.39 -33.40
C ALA A 210 31.82 22.53 -32.25
N GLY A 211 32.82 21.63 -32.20
CA GLY A 211 33.90 21.64 -31.21
C GLY A 211 33.94 20.46 -30.23
N MET A 212 32.95 19.56 -30.25
CA MET A 212 32.98 18.30 -29.48
C MET A 212 33.79 17.21 -30.23
N PRO A 213 34.62 16.40 -29.53
CA PRO A 213 35.31 15.27 -30.16
C PRO A 213 34.27 14.26 -30.70
N GLY A 214 34.29 14.02 -32.01
CA GLY A 214 33.31 13.17 -32.72
C GLY A 214 32.61 13.86 -33.91
N ASN A 215 32.77 15.17 -34.07
CA ASN A 215 32.11 15.95 -35.14
C ASN A 215 32.90 16.02 -36.46
N ALA A 216 33.65 14.96 -36.80
CA ALA A 216 34.33 14.82 -38.09
C ALA A 216 33.52 13.88 -38.99
N PRO A 217 33.43 14.12 -40.32
CA PRO A 217 32.84 13.14 -41.22
C PRO A 217 33.60 11.83 -41.04
N ALA A 218 32.87 10.74 -40.79
CA ALA A 218 33.42 9.44 -40.47
C ALA A 218 34.51 9.09 -41.50
N ASN A 219 35.77 9.09 -41.05
CA ASN A 219 36.86 8.54 -41.85
C ASN A 219 36.51 7.08 -42.13
N VAL A 220 36.44 6.74 -43.41
CA VAL A 220 36.28 5.37 -43.91
C VAL A 220 37.32 4.50 -43.20
N VAL A 221 36.84 3.58 -42.36
CA VAL A 221 37.71 2.61 -41.69
C VAL A 221 38.33 1.74 -42.79
N PRO A 222 39.68 1.63 -42.87
CA PRO A 222 40.31 0.81 -43.89
C PRO A 222 39.84 -0.64 -43.76
N SER A 223 39.70 -1.29 -44.92
CA SER A 223 39.34 -2.70 -45.08
C SER A 223 40.00 -3.62 -44.04
N LEU A 224 39.21 -4.59 -43.55
CA LEU A 224 39.55 -5.58 -42.52
C LEU A 224 40.98 -6.15 -42.60
N PRO A 225 41.58 -6.51 -41.45
CA PRO A 225 42.93 -7.10 -41.42
C PRO A 225 43.01 -8.43 -42.20
N PRO A 226 44.19 -8.74 -42.78
CA PRO A 226 44.37 -9.86 -43.68
C PRO A 226 44.28 -11.20 -42.93
N GLY A 227 43.35 -12.06 -43.36
CA GLY A 227 43.17 -13.40 -42.77
C GLY A 227 41.79 -14.02 -42.95
N LEU A 228 40.78 -13.22 -43.32
CA LEU A 228 39.48 -13.73 -43.77
C LEU A 228 39.37 -13.42 -45.26
N GLY A 229 39.71 -14.42 -46.07
CA GLY A 229 39.93 -14.33 -47.52
C GLY A 229 38.78 -13.66 -48.27
N GLY A 230 39.16 -12.77 -49.18
CA GLY A 230 38.25 -12.21 -50.20
C GLY A 230 37.94 -13.21 -51.32
N PRO A 231 37.76 -12.72 -52.55
CA PRO A 231 36.45 -12.45 -53.13
C PRO A 231 36.07 -13.47 -54.22
N GLY A 232 34.78 -13.59 -54.51
CA GLY A 232 34.34 -13.99 -55.85
C GLY A 232 33.09 -14.87 -55.88
N ALA A 233 31.95 -14.28 -56.21
CA ALA A 233 31.06 -14.84 -57.23
C ALA A 233 30.13 -13.73 -57.77
N PRO A 234 29.98 -13.62 -59.10
CA PRO A 234 29.33 -12.49 -59.76
C PRO A 234 27.82 -12.65 -59.91
N ALA A 235 27.21 -11.55 -60.35
CA ALA A 235 25.81 -11.35 -60.71
C ALA A 235 25.22 -12.40 -61.68
N GLY A 236 23.90 -12.61 -61.58
CA GLY A 236 23.10 -13.27 -62.61
C GLY A 236 21.63 -13.46 -62.21
N ALA A 237 20.74 -12.70 -62.85
CA ALA A 237 19.27 -12.72 -62.68
C ALA A 237 18.60 -13.94 -63.39
N PRO A 238 17.31 -13.92 -63.74
CA PRO A 238 16.14 -14.30 -62.93
C PRO A 238 15.35 -15.48 -63.56
N ARG A 239 14.56 -16.24 -62.78
CA ARG A 239 13.47 -17.13 -63.26
C ARG A 239 12.42 -17.20 -62.14
N GLY A 240 11.12 -16.96 -62.30
CA GLY A 240 10.25 -17.22 -63.45
C GLY A 240 9.47 -18.51 -63.17
N GLY A 241 8.17 -18.39 -62.84
CA GLY A 241 7.17 -19.46 -62.96
C GLY A 241 6.81 -20.26 -61.70
N SER A 242 5.67 -19.92 -61.09
CA SER A 242 4.70 -20.89 -60.53
C SER A 242 4.21 -21.83 -61.66
N PRO A 243 3.72 -23.07 -61.44
CA PRO A 243 2.57 -23.36 -60.55
C PRO A 243 2.50 -24.78 -59.92
N SER A 244 1.45 -25.00 -59.11
CA SER A 244 0.79 -26.29 -58.76
C SER A 244 1.65 -27.34 -58.03
N GLU A 245 1.17 -28.22 -57.15
CA GLU A 245 -0.16 -28.73 -56.85
C GLU A 245 -0.10 -29.51 -55.52
N ALA A 246 -1.26 -29.64 -54.88
CA ALA A 246 -1.76 -30.82 -54.18
C ALA A 246 -1.04 -31.40 -52.92
N ALA A 247 -1.80 -31.32 -51.82
CA ALA A 247 -2.28 -32.45 -51.02
C ALA A 247 -1.31 -33.55 -50.58
N ARG A 248 -1.05 -33.57 -49.27
CA ARG A 248 -1.45 -34.66 -48.36
C ARG A 248 -1.51 -34.15 -46.93
#